data_AF-A0A9N7KXN6-F1
#
_entry.id   AF-A0A9N7KXN6-F1
#
_cell.length_a   1.000
_cell.length_b   1.000
_cell.length_c   1.000
_cell.angle_alpha   90.00
_cell.angle_beta   90.00
_cell.angle_gamma   90.00
#
_symmetry.space_group_name_H-M   'P 1'
#
loop_
_entity.id
_entity.type
_entity.pdbx_description
1 polymer ?
#
loop_
_entity_poly.entity_id
_entity_poly.type
_entity_poly.pdbx_seq_one_letter_code
_entity_poly.pdbx_strand_id
1 'polypeptide(L)'
;KFSLWCRFLWVVKRIYRCCPSVGRGGCFSIFKQGDYFKFRFQIKLHCDDRPLLEYIQNRLQIGKVYPLNLNSQTDHARWVVVSKKDLYKLIKIFDINPLNTTKYLDYINWKEAFLWYFSLKTENISLHACTA
;
A
#
# COMPACT_ATOMS: atom_id res chain seq x y z
N LYS A 1 -25.02 -1.34 -16.18
CA LYS A 1 -23.98 -0.37 -15.74
C LYS A 1 -23.07 -1.05 -14.72
N PHE A 2 -21.95 -1.64 -15.15
CA PHE A 2 -20.95 -2.16 -14.21
C PHE A 2 -20.41 -0.99 -13.40
N SER A 3 -20.56 -1.01 -12.08
CA SER A 3 -20.09 0.07 -11.22
C SER A 3 -18.60 0.27 -11.46
N LEU A 4 -18.12 1.52 -11.45
CA LEU A 4 -16.68 1.83 -11.53
C LEU A 4 -15.90 1.11 -10.40
N TRP A 5 -16.59 0.69 -9.34
CA TRP A 5 -16.10 -0.17 -8.26
C TRP A 5 -15.83 -1.60 -8.71
N CYS A 6 -16.68 -2.20 -9.55
CA CYS A 6 -16.40 -3.50 -10.17
C CYS A 6 -15.16 -3.45 -11.08
N ARG A 7 -14.92 -2.33 -11.79
CA ARG A 7 -13.67 -2.15 -12.58
C ARG A 7 -12.45 -2.00 -11.68
N PHE A 8 -12.57 -1.31 -10.55
CA PHE A 8 -11.51 -1.23 -9.54
C PHE A 8 -11.20 -2.59 -8.93
N LEU A 9 -12.22 -3.34 -8.49
CA LEU A 9 -12.08 -4.72 -8.02
C LEU A 9 -11.51 -5.63 -9.10
N TRP A 10 -11.86 -5.43 -10.36
CA TRP A 10 -11.31 -6.19 -11.47
C TRP A 10 -9.83 -5.85 -11.72
N VAL A 11 -9.45 -4.56 -11.64
CA VAL A 11 -8.05 -4.11 -11.72
C VAL A 11 -7.23 -4.65 -10.55
N VAL A 12 -7.73 -4.52 -9.32
CA VAL A 12 -7.12 -5.07 -8.10
C VAL A 12 -6.99 -6.59 -8.26
N LYS A 13 -8.10 -7.32 -8.49
CA LYS A 13 -8.06 -8.78 -8.70
C LYS A 13 -7.14 -9.20 -9.85
N ARG A 14 -7.01 -8.41 -10.92
CA ARG A 14 -6.11 -8.70 -12.05
C ARG A 14 -4.63 -8.44 -11.71
N ILE A 15 -4.31 -7.33 -11.05
CA ILE A 15 -2.95 -7.02 -10.54
C ILE A 15 -2.51 -8.10 -9.54
N TYR A 16 -3.40 -8.53 -8.66
CA TYR A 16 -3.10 -9.57 -7.67
C TYR A 16 -3.16 -11.01 -8.22
N ARG A 17 -3.77 -11.24 -9.38
CA ARG A 17 -3.71 -12.52 -10.12
C ARG A 17 -2.44 -12.65 -10.96
N CYS A 18 -1.85 -11.54 -11.40
CA CYS A 18 -0.58 -11.48 -12.12
C CYS A 18 0.66 -11.31 -11.22
N CYS A 19 0.50 -11.30 -9.91
CA CYS A 19 1.62 -11.31 -8.97
C CYS A 19 1.68 -12.66 -8.23
N PRO A 20 1.89 -13.80 -8.93
CA PRO A 20 2.20 -15.06 -8.29
C PRO A 20 3.58 -14.93 -7.64
N SER A 21 3.61 -15.06 -6.32
CA SER A 21 4.80 -15.40 -5.54
C SER A 21 6.12 -14.76 -6.01
N VAL A 22 6.31 -13.46 -5.81
CA VAL A 22 7.63 -12.84 -6.02
C VAL A 22 8.33 -12.75 -4.68
N GLY A 23 9.29 -13.65 -4.47
CA GLY A 23 10.22 -13.62 -3.34
C GLY A 23 10.83 -12.24 -3.15
N ARG A 24 11.00 -11.85 -1.88
CA ARG A 24 11.72 -10.66 -1.37
C ARG A 24 11.27 -9.27 -1.86
N GLY A 25 10.26 -9.14 -2.72
CA GLY A 25 9.81 -7.86 -3.28
C GLY A 25 8.32 -7.59 -3.10
N GLY A 26 7.77 -7.84 -1.91
CA GLY A 26 6.33 -7.75 -1.62
C GLY A 26 5.71 -6.35 -1.84
N CYS A 27 4.39 -6.31 -1.97
CA CYS A 27 3.62 -5.06 -2.04
C CYS A 27 3.45 -4.41 -0.66
N PHE A 28 3.49 -5.19 0.41
CA PHE A 28 3.48 -4.74 1.80
C PHE A 28 4.91 -4.77 2.35
N SER A 29 5.41 -3.66 2.87
CA SER A 29 6.77 -3.57 3.40
C SER A 29 6.84 -2.73 4.66
N ILE A 30 7.76 -3.10 5.55
CA ILE A 30 8.10 -2.37 6.77
C ILE A 30 9.60 -2.09 6.71
N PHE A 31 9.98 -0.83 6.87
CA PHE A 31 11.36 -0.38 6.83
C PHE A 31 11.74 0.22 8.17
N LYS A 32 12.89 -0.16 8.72
CA LYS A 32 13.49 0.56 9.85
C LYS A 32 14.17 1.82 9.32
N GLN A 33 13.85 2.97 9.89
CA GLN A 33 14.52 4.24 9.60
C GLN A 33 14.93 4.89 10.93
N GLY A 34 16.20 4.73 11.31
CA GLY A 34 16.67 5.13 12.64
C GLY A 34 15.87 4.41 13.73
N ASP A 35 15.26 5.19 14.61
CA ASP A 35 14.50 4.71 15.78
C ASP A 35 13.02 4.44 15.50
N TYR A 36 12.58 4.59 14.26
CA TYR A 36 11.18 4.40 13.91
C TYR A 36 10.99 3.50 12.69
N PHE A 37 9.79 2.93 12.58
CA PHE A 37 9.40 2.07 11.47
C PHE A 37 8.53 2.84 10.49
N LYS A 38 8.81 2.68 9.19
CA LYS A 38 7.98 3.17 8.09
C LYS A 38 7.28 2.01 7.43
N PHE A 39 5.97 2.17 7.29
CA PHE A 39 5.13 1.25 6.55
C PHE A 39 4.99 1.76 5.12
N ARG A 40 5.03 0.86 4.15
CA ARG A 40 4.86 1.16 2.74
C ARG A 40 3.98 0.11 2.11
N PHE A 41 3.06 0.59 1.28
CA PHE A 41 2.42 -0.24 0.28
C PHE A 41 2.86 0.21 -1.11
N GLN A 42 3.17 -0.73 -2.00
CA GLN A 42 3.56 -0.43 -3.37
C GLN A 42 3.00 -1.41 -4.40
N ILE A 43 2.65 -0.88 -5.57
CA ILE A 43 2.35 -1.65 -6.78
C ILE A 43 3.37 -1.25 -7.83
N LYS A 44 4.08 -2.23 -8.40
CA LYS A 44 5.03 -2.04 -9.49
C LYS A 44 4.46 -2.71 -10.75
N LEU A 45 4.33 -1.96 -11.83
CA LEU A 45 3.86 -2.44 -13.13
C LEU A 45 4.83 -2.00 -14.24
N HIS A 46 4.65 -2.53 -15.44
CA HIS A 46 5.39 -2.07 -16.63
C HIS A 46 5.09 -0.59 -16.92
N CYS A 47 5.99 0.08 -17.64
CA CYS A 47 5.85 1.49 -17.99
C CYS A 47 4.59 1.76 -18.82
N ASP A 48 4.20 0.83 -19.69
CA ASP A 48 2.96 0.92 -20.50
C ASP A 48 1.68 0.93 -19.65
N ASP A 49 1.73 0.28 -18.48
CA ASP A 49 0.62 0.24 -17.53
C ASP A 49 0.63 1.43 -16.56
N ARG A 50 1.50 2.42 -16.76
CA ARG A 50 1.51 3.65 -15.96
C ARG A 50 0.14 4.36 -15.92
N PRO A 51 -0.63 4.48 -17.02
CA PRO A 51 -1.96 5.09 -16.96
C PRO A 51 -2.91 4.37 -16.00
N LEU A 52 -2.72 3.07 -15.77
CA LEU A 52 -3.48 2.31 -14.78
C LEU A 52 -3.13 2.74 -13.35
N LEU A 53 -1.85 2.97 -13.07
CA LEU A 53 -1.39 3.46 -11.77
C LEU A 53 -1.90 4.89 -11.49
N GLU A 54 -1.86 5.75 -12.50
CA GLU A 54 -2.40 7.12 -12.41
C GLU A 54 -3.92 7.10 -12.22
N TYR A 55 -4.63 6.21 -12.91
CA TYR A 55 -6.05 5.98 -12.68
C TYR A 55 -6.33 5.54 -11.24
N ILE A 56 -5.55 4.61 -10.68
CA ILE A 56 -5.70 4.18 -9.27
C ILE A 56 -5.48 5.36 -8.32
N GLN A 57 -4.40 6.13 -8.52
CA GLN A 57 -4.09 7.31 -7.69
C GLN A 57 -5.24 8.32 -7.75
N ASN A 58 -5.73 8.66 -8.94
CA ASN A 58 -6.80 9.65 -9.12
C ASN A 58 -8.13 9.19 -8.51
N ARG A 59 -8.41 7.88 -8.54
CA ARG A 59 -9.66 7.32 -8.02
C ARG A 59 -9.67 7.16 -6.51
N LEU A 60 -8.55 6.77 -5.92
CA LEU A 60 -8.45 6.57 -4.47
C LEU A 60 -7.99 7.83 -3.73
N GLN A 61 -7.43 8.80 -4.45
CA GLN A 61 -6.84 10.03 -3.91
C GLN A 61 -5.86 9.77 -2.76
N ILE A 62 -5.05 8.71 -2.92
CA ILE A 62 -4.03 8.28 -1.95
C ILE A 62 -2.74 7.88 -2.66
N GLY A 63 -1.62 8.03 -1.94
CA GLY A 63 -0.30 7.68 -2.47
C GLY A 63 0.17 8.56 -3.63
N LYS A 64 1.30 8.18 -4.23
CA LYS A 64 1.90 8.87 -5.36
C LYS A 64 2.41 7.87 -6.39
N VAL A 65 2.19 8.17 -7.67
CA VAL A 65 2.87 7.49 -8.77
C VAL A 65 4.25 8.11 -8.94
N TYR A 66 5.27 7.26 -8.96
CA TYR A 66 6.65 7.65 -9.23
C TYR A 66 7.02 7.20 -10.64
N PRO A 67 7.56 8.11 -11.48
CA PRO A 67 7.99 7.78 -12.83
C PRO A 67 9.27 6.92 -12.83
N LEU A 68 9.62 6.40 -14.01
CA LEU A 68 10.93 5.81 -14.27
C LEU A 68 12.03 6.74 -13.75
N ASN A 69 13.04 6.18 -13.07
CA ASN A 69 14.30 6.90 -12.87
C ASN A 69 14.89 7.17 -14.26
N LEU A 70 15.02 8.42 -14.68
CA LEU A 70 15.61 8.79 -15.98
C LEU A 70 17.05 8.25 -16.15
N ASN A 71 17.72 7.95 -15.05
CA ASN A 71 19.10 7.42 -15.00
C ASN A 71 19.17 5.89 -14.90
N SER A 72 18.04 5.18 -14.95
CA SER A 72 18.00 3.73 -14.87
C SER A 72 16.98 3.23 -15.88
N GLN A 73 17.41 2.41 -16.84
CA GLN A 73 16.57 1.75 -17.86
C GLN A 73 15.60 0.73 -17.23
N THR A 74 14.84 1.12 -16.21
CA THR A 74 13.88 0.26 -15.54
C THR A 74 12.50 0.56 -16.10
N ASP A 75 12.00 -0.31 -16.99
CA ASP A 75 10.72 -0.21 -17.70
C ASP A 75 9.50 -0.41 -16.80
N HIS A 76 9.54 0.17 -15.60
CA HIS A 76 8.53 -0.04 -14.59
C HIS A 76 8.12 1.27 -13.92
N ALA A 77 6.82 1.48 -13.83
CA ALA A 77 6.22 2.51 -13.01
C ALA A 77 5.80 1.92 -11.66
N ARG A 78 5.77 2.76 -10.62
CA ARG A 78 5.31 2.33 -9.30
C ARG A 78 4.36 3.32 -8.66
N TRP A 79 3.29 2.82 -8.07
CA TRP A 79 2.42 3.57 -7.17
C TRP A 79 2.77 3.20 -5.74
N VAL A 80 3.02 4.20 -4.89
CA VAL A 80 3.51 3.98 -3.53
C VAL A 80 2.68 4.79 -2.54
N VAL A 81 2.26 4.13 -1.46
CA VAL A 81 1.54 4.72 -0.34
C VAL A 81 2.42 4.59 0.91
N VAL A 82 2.71 5.71 1.57
CA VAL A 82 3.57 5.77 2.77
C VAL A 82 2.95 6.59 3.90
N SER A 83 2.07 7.54 3.58
CA SER A 83 1.43 8.40 4.58
C SER A 83 0.54 7.57 5.51
N LYS A 84 0.67 7.79 6.83
CA LYS A 84 -0.17 7.12 7.85
C LYS A 84 -1.66 7.24 7.51
N LYS A 85 -2.13 8.45 7.15
CA LYS A 85 -3.54 8.71 6.81
C LYS A 85 -4.00 7.89 5.60
N ASP A 86 -3.15 7.79 4.58
CA ASP A 86 -3.46 7.07 3.35
C ASP A 86 -3.43 5.56 3.57
N LEU A 87 -2.49 5.06 4.38
CA LEU A 87 -2.42 3.65 4.75
C LEU A 87 -3.65 3.21 5.57
N TYR A 88 -4.19 4.06 6.45
CA TYR A 88 -5.47 3.78 7.12
C TYR A 88 -6.63 3.68 6.13
N LYS A 89 -6.71 4.56 5.14
CA LYS A 89 -7.74 4.48 4.08
C LYS A 89 -7.57 3.19 3.28
N LEU A 90 -6.32 2.82 2.96
CA LEU A 90 -6.00 1.60 2.23
C LEU A 90 -6.45 0.34 2.99
N ILE A 91 -6.17 0.27 4.29
CA ILE A 91 -6.63 -0.83 5.18
C ILE A 91 -8.16 -0.94 5.13
N LYS A 92 -8.90 0.17 5.27
CA LYS A 92 -10.36 0.16 5.18
C LYS A 92 -10.88 -0.41 3.85
N ILE A 93 -10.19 -0.13 2.74
CA ILE A 93 -10.56 -0.65 1.42
C ILE A 93 -10.34 -2.17 1.33
N PHE A 94 -9.21 -2.66 1.87
CA PHE A 94 -8.90 -4.09 1.87
C PHE A 94 -9.74 -4.90 2.87
N ASP A 95 -10.18 -4.29 3.97
CA ASP A 95 -11.09 -4.94 4.91
C ASP A 95 -12.48 -5.20 4.31
N ILE A 96 -12.97 -4.29 3.46
CA ILE A 96 -14.24 -4.48 2.74
C ILE A 96 -14.08 -5.49 1.60
N ASN A 97 -12.88 -5.56 1.01
CA ASN A 97 -12.58 -6.37 -0.18
C ASN A 97 -11.36 -7.26 0.07
N PRO A 98 -11.52 -8.42 0.73
CA PRO A 98 -10.41 -9.30 1.02
C PRO A 98 -9.71 -9.75 -0.27
N LEU A 99 -8.39 -9.82 -0.22
CA LEU A 99 -7.57 -10.35 -1.30
C LEU A 99 -7.78 -11.87 -1.37
N ASN A 100 -8.19 -12.41 -2.51
CA ASN A 100 -8.48 -13.85 -2.66
C ASN A 100 -7.20 -14.72 -2.83
N THR A 101 -6.03 -14.26 -2.39
CA THR A 101 -4.74 -14.90 -2.69
C THR A 101 -3.88 -15.05 -1.43
N THR A 102 -2.77 -15.78 -1.54
CA THR A 102 -1.77 -15.96 -0.48
C THR A 102 -1.24 -14.64 0.09
N LYS A 103 -1.35 -13.53 -0.67
CA LYS A 103 -1.03 -12.17 -0.22
C LYS A 103 -1.98 -11.61 0.83
N TYR A 104 -3.11 -12.27 1.10
CA TYR A 104 -4.00 -11.90 2.18
C TYR A 104 -3.35 -12.10 3.56
N LEU A 105 -2.56 -13.16 3.74
CA LEU A 105 -1.82 -13.39 4.98
C LEU A 105 -0.75 -12.31 5.19
N ASP A 106 -0.03 -11.92 4.12
CA ASP A 106 0.91 -10.80 4.16
C ASP A 106 0.21 -9.50 4.57
N TYR A 107 -1.00 -9.26 4.04
CA TYR A 107 -1.81 -8.10 4.41
C TYR A 107 -2.23 -8.13 5.88
N ILE A 108 -2.72 -9.26 6.41
CA ILE A 108 -3.12 -9.39 7.81
C ILE A 108 -1.93 -9.08 8.73
N ASN A 109 -0.79 -9.75 8.52
CA ASN A 109 0.41 -9.56 9.34
C ASN A 109 0.88 -8.10 9.28
N TRP A 110 0.88 -7.49 8.09
CA TRP A 110 1.27 -6.09 7.91
C TRP A 110 0.28 -5.12 8.57
N LYS A 111 -1.03 -5.39 8.49
CA LYS A 111 -2.09 -4.61 9.14
C LYS A 111 -1.97 -4.66 10.65
N GLU A 112 -1.78 -5.85 11.23
CA GLU A 112 -1.60 -6.03 12.67
C GLU A 112 -0.37 -5.26 13.16
N ALA A 113 0.78 -5.41 12.49
CA ALA A 113 1.99 -4.66 12.82
C ALA A 113 1.79 -3.13 12.72
N PHE A 114 1.05 -2.67 11.70
CA PHE A 114 0.71 -1.25 11.55
C PHE A 114 -0.16 -0.75 12.72
N LEU A 115 -1.22 -1.48 13.05
CA LEU A 115 -2.13 -1.10 14.13
C LEU A 115 -1.41 -1.08 15.49
N TRP A 116 -0.62 -2.11 15.80
CA TRP A 116 0.16 -2.18 17.04
C TRP A 116 1.18 -1.05 17.15
N TYR A 117 1.94 -0.78 16.07
CA TYR A 117 2.94 0.28 16.09
C TYR A 117 2.34 1.67 16.35
N PHE A 118 1.17 1.94 15.74
CA PHE A 118 0.51 3.23 15.88
C PHE A 118 -0.39 3.34 17.11
N SER A 119 -0.89 2.23 17.69
CA SER A 119 -1.60 2.26 18.99
C SER A 119 -0.65 2.61 20.12
N LEU A 120 0.52 1.94 20.20
CA LEU A 120 1.53 2.19 21.24
C LEU A 120 2.06 3.62 21.23
N LYS A 121 2.22 4.23 20.06
CA LYS A 121 2.61 5.65 19.97
C LYS A 121 1.54 6.59 20.52
N THR A 122 0.27 6.23 20.40
CA THR A 122 -0.83 7.07 20.87
C THR A 122 -0.87 7.08 22.40
N GLU A 123 -0.60 5.94 23.03
CA GLU A 123 -0.52 5.79 24.50
C GLU A 123 0.72 6.49 25.10
N ASN A 124 1.88 6.39 24.44
CA ASN A 124 3.08 7.10 24.89
C ASN A 124 2.96 8.63 24.77
N ILE A 125 2.19 9.15 23.82
CA ILE A 125 1.90 10.58 23.72
C ILE A 125 0.97 11.04 24.85
N SER A 126 0.01 10.22 25.28
CA SER A 126 -0.84 10.55 26.44
C SER A 126 -0.08 10.54 27.77
N LEU A 127 0.91 9.67 27.94
CA LEU A 127 1.75 9.67 29.16
C LEU A 127 2.65 10.92 29.24
N HIS A 128 3.12 11.43 28.10
CA HIS A 128 3.88 12.68 28.04
C HIS A 128 3.00 13.94 28.09
N ALA A 129 1.72 13.85 27.72
CA ALA A 129 0.77 14.97 27.84
C ALA A 129 0.21 15.15 29.26
N CYS A 130 0.21 14.10 30.09
CA CYS A 130 -0.15 14.19 31.51
C CYS A 130 1.02 14.61 32.43
N THR A 131 2.22 14.82 31.89
CA THR A 131 3.43 15.20 32.64
C THR A 131 3.95 16.59 32.30
N ALA A 132 3.12 17.44 31.68
CA ALA A 132 3.41 18.84 31.38
C ALA A 132 2.48 19.79 32.14
#